data_AF-A0A1Q8E7U5-F1
#
_entry.id   AF-A0A1Q8E7U5-F1
#
_cell.length_a   1.000
_cell.length_b   1.000
_cell.length_c   1.000
_cell.angle_alpha   90.00
_cell.angle_beta   90.00
_cell.angle_gamma   90.00
#
_symmetry.space_group_name_H-M   'P 1'
#
loop_
_entity.id
_entity.type
_entity.pdbx_description
1 polymer ?
#
loop_
_entity_poly.entity_id
_entity_poly.type
_entity_poly.pdbx_seq_one_letter_code
_entity_poly.pdbx_strand_id
1 'polypeptide(L)'
;MNKLFNIILGLGFLLILGAGIYQLIGPSLPPISTRDKQIAYLKEHEQEIIDFVKSKNGKVESVQIDWQSLKITSMGNGTPKGLGYNLSLSGGFNGLESSYFTVDFYLKNKNDLPDIEMIDMLNPLRILRGEILDTYE
;
A
#
# COMPACT_ATOMS: atom_id res chain seq x y z
N MET A 1 17.08 28.12 34.67
CA MET A 1 15.82 28.68 35.21
C MET A 1 15.26 29.60 34.13
N ASN A 2 14.14 29.41 33.42
CA ASN A 2 12.96 28.53 33.47
C ASN A 2 12.52 28.32 31.99
N LYS A 3 12.38 27.10 31.46
CA LYS A 3 11.14 26.31 31.37
C LYS A 3 9.87 27.06 30.93
N LEU A 4 9.37 26.64 29.75
CA LEU A 4 7.97 26.49 29.31
C LEU A 4 7.06 27.73 29.27
N PHE A 5 6.49 28.03 28.09
CA PHE A 5 5.03 28.00 27.89
C PHE A 5 4.68 27.93 26.39
N ASN A 6 3.86 26.94 26.05
CA ASN A 6 3.33 26.55 24.74
C ASN A 6 2.84 27.70 23.84
N ILE A 7 3.14 27.62 22.53
CA ILE A 7 2.21 28.05 21.46
C ILE A 7 2.18 26.97 20.38
N ILE A 8 1.37 25.93 20.65
CA ILE A 8 0.65 25.21 19.60
C ILE A 8 -0.60 26.06 19.36
N LEU A 9 -0.61 26.87 18.31
CA LEU A 9 -1.83 27.52 17.82
C LEU A 9 -1.64 27.92 16.36
N GLY A 10 -2.30 27.18 15.46
CA GLY A 10 -2.92 27.84 14.31
C GLY A 10 -2.45 27.47 12.90
N LEU A 11 -1.85 26.31 12.63
CA LEU A 11 -1.91 25.78 11.25
C LEU A 11 -3.35 25.42 10.83
N GLY A 12 -4.29 25.38 11.78
CA GLY A 12 -5.73 25.25 11.54
C GLY A 12 -6.45 26.53 11.08
N PHE A 13 -5.76 27.66 10.86
CA PHE A 13 -6.43 28.91 10.46
C PHE A 13 -6.29 29.27 8.96
N LEU A 14 -5.52 28.49 8.19
CA LEU A 14 -5.35 28.67 6.74
C LEU A 14 -6.35 27.86 5.89
N LEU A 15 -7.29 27.14 6.51
CA LEU A 15 -8.33 26.38 5.80
C LEU A 15 -9.65 27.15 5.64
N ILE A 16 -9.88 28.23 6.37
CA ILE A 16 -11.21 28.89 6.40
C ILE A 16 -11.38 29.89 5.24
N LEU A 17 -10.29 30.41 4.65
CA LEU A 17 -10.39 31.31 3.49
C LEU A 17 -10.26 30.61 2.13
N GLY A 18 -9.69 29.40 2.08
CA GLY A 18 -9.58 28.61 0.84
C GLY A 18 -10.88 27.92 0.43
N ALA A 19 -11.70 27.50 1.40
CA ALA A 19 -12.92 26.72 1.15
C ALA A 19 -14.00 27.49 0.36
N GLY A 20 -14.13 28.80 0.59
CA GLY A 20 -15.16 29.63 -0.06
C GLY A 20 -14.91 29.90 -1.54
N ILE A 21 -13.64 29.96 -1.96
CA ILE A 21 -13.26 30.24 -3.35
C ILE A 21 -13.18 28.92 -4.16
N TYR A 22 -12.79 27.81 -3.52
CA TYR A 22 -12.71 26.49 -4.16
C TYR A 22 -14.06 25.95 -4.65
N GLN A 23 -15.17 26.29 -3.98
CA GLN A 23 -16.51 25.85 -4.40
C GLN A 23 -17.03 26.57 -5.65
N LEU A 24 -16.45 27.72 -6.03
CA LEU A 24 -16.94 28.55 -7.14
C LEU A 24 -16.28 28.25 -8.49
N ILE A 25 -15.05 27.69 -8.49
CA ILE A 25 -14.27 27.40 -9.72
C ILE A 25 -13.44 26.12 -9.53
N GLY A 26 -13.96 25.15 -8.76
CA GLY A 26 -13.26 23.88 -8.55
C GLY A 26 -13.02 23.21 -9.90
N PRO A 27 -11.78 22.91 -10.31
CA PRO A 27 -11.57 22.06 -11.48
C PRO A 27 -12.37 20.78 -11.24
N SER A 28 -13.17 20.35 -12.20
CA SER A 28 -13.77 19.02 -12.15
C SER A 28 -12.61 18.04 -12.01
N LEU A 29 -12.39 17.52 -10.79
CA LEU A 29 -11.39 16.49 -10.58
C LEU A 29 -11.72 15.37 -11.57
N PRO A 30 -10.78 14.93 -12.41
CA PRO A 30 -11.05 13.83 -13.30
C PRO A 30 -11.55 12.64 -12.46
N PRO A 31 -12.45 11.81 -13.00
CA PRO A 31 -12.92 10.63 -12.28
C PRO A 31 -11.71 9.83 -11.78
N ILE A 32 -11.63 9.62 -10.46
CA ILE A 32 -10.56 8.83 -9.84
C ILE A 32 -10.54 7.46 -10.52
N SER A 33 -9.38 7.06 -11.06
CA SER A 33 -9.26 5.79 -11.76
C SER A 33 -9.49 4.64 -10.78
N THR A 34 -9.94 3.48 -11.26
CA THR A 34 -10.11 2.30 -10.39
C THR A 34 -8.82 1.92 -9.68
N ARG A 35 -7.68 2.08 -10.35
CA ARG A 35 -6.36 1.84 -9.77
C ARG A 35 -6.09 2.78 -8.60
N ASP A 36 -6.42 4.05 -8.72
CA ASP A 36 -6.24 5.02 -7.63
C ASP A 36 -7.14 4.70 -6.44
N LYS A 37 -8.36 4.20 -6.68
CA LYS A 37 -9.24 3.71 -5.60
C LYS A 37 -8.65 2.50 -4.87
N GLN A 38 -8.07 1.54 -5.61
CA GLN A 38 -7.39 0.39 -5.03
C GLN A 38 -6.16 0.82 -4.20
N ILE A 39 -5.35 1.77 -4.69
CA ILE A 39 -4.21 2.32 -3.94
C ILE A 39 -4.68 3.06 -2.70
N ALA A 40 -5.74 3.88 -2.80
CA ALA A 40 -6.30 4.60 -1.66
C ALA A 40 -6.78 3.65 -0.57
N TYR A 41 -7.53 2.61 -0.93
CA TYR A 41 -7.98 1.57 0.00
C TYR A 41 -6.78 0.89 0.69
N LEU A 42 -5.74 0.49 -0.04
CA LEU A 42 -4.57 -0.15 0.55
C LEU A 42 -3.78 0.79 1.49
N LYS A 43 -3.78 2.10 1.21
CA LYS A 43 -3.19 3.11 2.11
C LYS A 43 -4.01 3.31 3.38
N GLU A 44 -5.33 3.24 3.30
CA GLU A 44 -6.21 3.25 4.48
C GLU A 44 -5.95 2.04 5.39
N HIS A 45 -5.53 0.92 4.81
CA HIS A 45 -5.17 -0.33 5.50
C HIS A 45 -3.66 -0.59 5.59
N GLU A 46 -2.84 0.47 5.56
CA GLU A 46 -1.37 0.35 5.57
C GLU A 46 -0.88 -0.42 6.80
N GLN A 47 -1.46 -0.17 7.97
CA GLN A 47 -1.02 -0.79 9.22
C GLN A 47 -1.31 -2.30 9.24
N GLU A 48 -2.47 -2.72 8.73
CA GLU A 48 -2.84 -4.13 8.62
C GLU A 48 -1.90 -4.88 7.66
N ILE A 49 -1.49 -4.24 6.56
CA ILE A 49 -0.48 -4.80 5.65
C ILE A 49 0.87 -4.94 6.36
N ILE A 50 1.30 -3.91 7.10
CA ILE A 50 2.57 -3.92 7.85
C ILE A 50 2.57 -5.05 8.90
N ASP A 51 1.50 -5.15 9.68
CA ASP A 51 1.37 -6.14 10.75
C ASP A 51 1.32 -7.56 10.16
N PHE A 52 0.63 -7.74 9.04
CA PHE A 52 0.63 -8.99 8.31
C PHE A 52 2.03 -9.38 7.83
N VAL A 53 2.80 -8.48 7.21
CA VAL A 53 4.18 -8.77 6.76
C VAL A 53 5.08 -9.12 7.94
N LYS A 54 4.99 -8.37 9.05
CA LYS A 54 5.71 -8.67 10.30
C LYS A 54 5.35 -10.03 10.88
N SER A 55 4.08 -10.44 10.78
CA SER A 55 3.64 -11.75 11.28
C SER A 55 4.31 -12.93 10.58
N LYS A 56 4.85 -12.74 9.36
CA LYS A 56 5.48 -13.81 8.58
C LYS A 56 6.88 -14.17 9.03
N ASN A 57 7.60 -13.24 9.68
CA ASN A 57 8.90 -13.52 10.28
C ASN A 57 9.17 -12.53 11.42
N GLY A 58 9.38 -13.03 12.63
CA GLY A 58 9.61 -12.22 13.83
C GLY A 58 10.90 -11.38 13.81
N LYS A 59 11.78 -11.57 12.82
CA LYS A 59 12.96 -10.72 12.57
C LYS A 59 12.65 -9.45 11.75
N VAL A 60 11.41 -9.28 11.30
CA VAL A 60 10.97 -8.08 10.58
C VAL A 60 10.59 -6.99 11.59
N GLU A 61 11.44 -5.97 11.70
CA GLU A 61 11.30 -4.83 12.60
C GLU A 61 10.59 -3.65 11.92
N SER A 62 10.84 -3.43 10.63
CA SER A 62 10.21 -2.37 9.83
C SER A 62 9.79 -2.86 8.45
N VAL A 63 8.77 -2.23 7.88
CA VAL A 63 8.23 -2.53 6.54
C VAL A 63 8.16 -1.22 5.76
N GLN A 64 8.54 -1.26 4.49
CA GLN A 64 8.50 -0.13 3.56
C GLN A 64 7.71 -0.55 2.31
N ILE A 65 6.53 0.02 2.11
CA ILE A 65 5.67 -0.32 0.97
C ILE A 65 6.04 0.56 -0.23
N ASP A 66 6.23 -0.07 -1.40
CA ASP A 66 6.33 0.65 -2.67
C ASP A 66 4.94 0.81 -3.29
N TRP A 67 4.30 1.95 -3.04
CA TRP A 67 2.98 2.28 -3.57
C TRP A 67 2.91 2.34 -5.11
N GLN A 68 4.06 2.44 -5.79
CA GLN A 68 4.11 2.46 -7.26
C GLN A 68 4.14 1.03 -7.84
N SER A 69 4.48 0.03 -7.03
CA SER A 69 4.65 -1.37 -7.46
C SER A 69 3.34 -2.11 -7.77
N LEU A 70 2.17 -1.52 -7.49
CA LEU A 70 0.89 -2.21 -7.61
C LEU A 70 0.70 -2.83 -8.99
N LYS A 71 0.50 -4.15 -9.04
CA LYS A 71 0.37 -4.91 -10.29
C LYS A 71 -0.86 -5.80 -10.22
N ILE A 72 -1.62 -5.87 -11.32
CA ILE A 72 -2.75 -6.78 -11.42
C ILE A 72 -2.49 -7.77 -12.56
N THR A 73 -2.46 -9.07 -12.24
CA THR A 73 -2.25 -10.16 -13.20
C THR A 73 -3.49 -11.05 -13.26
N SER A 74 -3.85 -11.55 -14.45
CA SER A 74 -4.93 -12.52 -14.56
C SER A 74 -4.49 -13.87 -14.01
N MET A 75 -5.32 -14.50 -13.20
CA MET A 75 -5.14 -15.89 -12.77
C MET A 75 -5.83 -16.81 -13.78
N GLY A 76 -5.12 -17.78 -14.35
CA GLY A 76 -5.70 -18.87 -15.16
C GLY A 76 -5.08 -19.08 -16.55
N ASN A 77 -5.00 -20.36 -16.94
CA ASN A 77 -4.35 -20.87 -18.15
C ASN A 77 -5.27 -20.89 -19.38
N GLY A 78 -5.95 -19.79 -19.71
CA GLY A 78 -6.61 -19.65 -21.03
C GLY A 78 -8.05 -20.16 -21.17
N THR A 79 -8.83 -20.32 -20.09
CA THR A 79 -10.29 -20.50 -20.19
C THR A 79 -11.02 -19.15 -20.34
N PRO A 80 -12.11 -19.03 -21.12
CA PRO A 80 -12.79 -17.75 -21.37
C PRO A 80 -13.30 -17.00 -20.12
N LYS A 81 -13.50 -17.71 -19.01
CA LYS A 81 -14.02 -17.13 -17.76
C LYS A 81 -12.95 -16.58 -16.82
N GLY A 82 -11.65 -16.87 -17.06
CA GLY A 82 -10.57 -16.57 -16.10
C GLY A 82 -10.79 -17.21 -14.72
N LEU A 83 -9.76 -17.27 -13.88
CA LEU A 83 -9.90 -17.65 -12.46
C LEU A 83 -9.98 -16.43 -11.53
N GLY A 84 -9.97 -15.22 -12.10
CA GLY A 84 -9.90 -13.94 -11.38
C GLY A 84 -8.60 -13.21 -11.68
N TYR A 85 -8.24 -12.27 -10.80
CA TYR A 85 -7.01 -11.50 -10.88
C TYR A 85 -6.28 -11.49 -9.54
N ASN A 86 -4.96 -11.43 -9.58
CA ASN A 86 -4.14 -11.21 -8.41
C ASN A 86 -3.68 -9.75 -8.41
N LEU A 87 -4.00 -9.00 -7.36
CA LEU A 87 -3.41 -7.69 -7.09
C LEU A 87 -2.21 -7.89 -6.18
N SER A 88 -1.03 -7.57 -6.66
CA SER A 88 0.24 -7.63 -5.93
C SER A 88 0.72 -6.23 -5.57
N LEU A 89 1.22 -6.06 -4.35
CA LEU A 89 1.91 -4.86 -3.88
C LEU A 89 3.22 -5.27 -3.23
N SER A 90 4.33 -4.68 -3.68
CA SER A 90 5.67 -5.01 -3.22
C SER A 90 6.22 -3.99 -2.24
N GLY A 91 7.27 -4.40 -1.53
CA GLY A 91 8.02 -3.53 -0.64
C GLY A 91 9.30 -4.19 -0.13
N GLY A 92 9.98 -3.49 0.77
CA GLY A 92 11.16 -3.96 1.50
C GLY A 92 10.92 -3.97 3.01
N PHE A 93 11.88 -4.50 3.77
CA PHE A 93 11.82 -4.57 5.21
C PHE A 93 13.18 -4.29 5.87
N ASN A 94 13.15 -3.93 7.14
CA ASN A 94 14.33 -3.62 7.96
C ASN A 94 15.23 -2.51 7.40
N GLY A 95 14.72 -1.68 6.47
CA GLY A 95 15.52 -0.65 5.80
C GLY A 95 16.61 -1.22 4.88
N LEU A 96 16.52 -2.50 4.51
CA LEU A 96 17.50 -3.16 3.64
C LEU A 96 17.09 -3.01 2.17
N GLU A 97 17.91 -2.35 1.35
CA GLU A 97 17.66 -2.25 -0.09
C GLU A 97 17.64 -3.62 -0.80
N SER A 98 18.30 -4.62 -0.20
CA SER A 98 18.34 -5.99 -0.70
C SER A 98 17.18 -6.86 -0.23
N SER A 99 16.18 -6.29 0.46
CA SER A 99 15.03 -7.04 0.96
C SER A 99 13.81 -6.84 0.08
N TYR A 100 12.99 -7.88 -0.05
CA TYR A 100 11.82 -7.86 -0.92
C TYR A 100 10.68 -8.69 -0.34
N PHE A 101 9.48 -8.18 -0.49
CA PHE A 101 8.26 -8.94 -0.29
C PHE A 101 7.20 -8.53 -1.31
N THR A 102 6.19 -9.37 -1.46
CA THR A 102 4.95 -9.05 -2.15
C THR A 102 3.79 -9.52 -1.29
N VAL A 103 2.82 -8.65 -1.06
CA VAL A 103 1.49 -9.03 -0.56
C VAL A 103 0.53 -9.14 -1.73
N ASP A 104 -0.38 -10.10 -1.65
CA ASP A 104 -1.24 -10.54 -2.73
C ASP A 104 -2.71 -10.53 -2.28
N PHE A 105 -3.59 -10.09 -3.18
CA PHE A 105 -5.03 -10.07 -2.96
C PHE A 105 -5.75 -10.70 -4.15
N TYR A 106 -6.63 -11.66 -3.87
CA TYR A 106 -7.54 -12.19 -4.88
C TYR A 106 -8.60 -11.14 -5.24
N LEU A 107 -8.79 -10.89 -6.53
CA LEU A 107 -9.88 -10.11 -7.07
C LEU A 107 -10.73 -10.96 -8.00
N LYS A 108 -12.06 -10.93 -7.82
CA LYS A 108 -12.98 -11.60 -8.76
C LYS A 108 -12.96 -10.90 -10.12
N ASN A 109 -12.99 -9.56 -10.13
CA ASN A 109 -12.81 -8.72 -11.31
C ASN A 109 -11.62 -7.78 -11.12
N LYS A 110 -10.92 -7.43 -12.21
CA LYS A 110 -9.75 -6.52 -12.20
C LYS A 110 -10.00 -5.19 -11.48
N ASN A 111 -11.26 -4.73 -11.50
CA ASN A 111 -11.68 -3.44 -10.99
C ASN A 111 -12.26 -3.47 -9.57
N ASP A 112 -12.33 -4.65 -8.95
CA ASP A 112 -12.81 -4.76 -7.57
C ASP A 112 -11.78 -4.18 -6.60
N LEU A 113 -12.25 -3.69 -5.45
CA LEU A 113 -11.36 -3.37 -4.33
C LEU A 113 -10.80 -4.68 -3.74
N PRO A 114 -9.56 -4.69 -3.25
CA PRO A 114 -9.07 -5.82 -2.47
C PRO A 114 -9.83 -5.93 -1.14
N ASP A 115 -9.76 -7.10 -0.52
CA ASP A 115 -10.28 -7.36 0.81
C ASP A 115 -9.10 -7.56 1.76
N ILE A 116 -8.96 -6.68 2.75
CA ILE A 116 -7.84 -6.73 3.69
C ILE A 116 -7.79 -8.03 4.50
N GLU A 117 -8.94 -8.66 4.76
CA GLU A 117 -9.01 -9.94 5.48
C GLU A 117 -8.47 -11.11 4.64
N MET A 118 -8.39 -10.92 3.32
CA MET A 118 -7.91 -11.91 2.34
C MET A 118 -6.47 -11.64 1.89
N ILE A 119 -5.72 -10.85 2.65
CA ILE A 119 -4.29 -10.60 2.39
C ILE A 119 -3.48 -11.91 2.47
N ASP A 120 -2.66 -12.17 1.46
CA ASP A 120 -1.77 -13.32 1.41
C ASP A 120 -0.34 -12.94 0.94
N MET A 121 0.59 -13.90 0.97
CA MET A 121 1.87 -13.83 0.29
C MET A 121 2.10 -15.11 -0.50
N LEU A 122 2.05 -15.04 -1.84
CA LEU A 122 2.32 -16.19 -2.70
C LEU A 122 3.82 -16.57 -2.72
N ASN A 123 4.68 -15.66 -2.28
CA ASN A 123 6.13 -15.87 -2.17
C ASN A 123 6.60 -15.51 -0.76
N PRO A 124 7.61 -16.20 -0.21
CA PRO A 124 8.15 -15.84 1.10
C PRO A 124 8.87 -14.49 1.04
N LEU A 125 9.17 -13.92 2.22
CA LEU A 125 10.10 -12.80 2.36
C LEU A 125 11.45 -13.19 1.74
N ARG A 126 12.06 -12.28 0.97
CA ARG A 126 13.31 -12.55 0.26
C ARG A 126 14.40 -11.54 0.60
N ILE A 127 15.65 -11.98 0.46
CA ILE A 127 16.84 -11.12 0.54
C ILE A 127 17.81 -11.47 -0.59
N LEU A 128 18.40 -10.47 -1.25
CA LEU A 128 19.40 -10.66 -2.29
C LEU A 128 20.78 -10.73 -1.65
N ARG A 129 21.48 -11.83 -1.91
CA ARG A 129 22.86 -12.07 -1.48
C ARG A 129 23.71 -12.22 -2.73
N GLY A 130 24.39 -11.15 -3.13
CA GLY A 130 25.06 -11.09 -4.43
C GLY A 130 24.04 -11.11 -5.56
N GLU A 131 24.04 -12.16 -6.37
CA GLU A 131 23.07 -12.37 -7.47
C GLU A 131 21.95 -13.36 -7.12
N ILE A 132 21.97 -13.91 -5.90
CA ILE A 132 21.04 -14.97 -5.47
C ILE A 132 19.93 -14.37 -4.62
N LEU A 133 18.69 -14.55 -5.07
CA LEU A 133 17.51 -14.23 -4.28
C LEU A 133 17.23 -15.39 -3.32
N ASP A 134 17.46 -15.18 -2.03
CA ASP A 134 17.31 -16.18 -0.98
C ASP A 134 16.04 -15.95 -0.16
N THR A 135 15.57 -16.96 0.55
CA THR A 135 14.49 -16.79 1.54
C THR A 135 15.03 -16.10 2.78
N TYR A 136 14.26 -15.15 3.32
CA TYR A 136 14.60 -14.50 4.56
C TYR A 136 14.08 -15.32 5.75
N GLU A 137 14.99 -16.07 6.35
CA GLU A 137 14.78 -16.90 7.55
C GLU A 137 15.09 -16.15 8.83
#